data_AF-A0A3T2YNF4-F1
#
_entry.id   AF-A0A3T2YNF4-F1
#
_cell.length_a   1.000
_cell.length_b   1.000
_cell.length_c   1.000
_cell.angle_alpha   90.00
_cell.angle_beta   90.00
_cell.angle_gamma   90.00
#
_symmetry.space_group_name_H-M   'P 1'
#
loop_
_entity.id
_entity.type
_entity.pdbx_description
1 polymer ?
#
loop_
_entity_poly.entity_id
_entity_poly.type
_entity_poly.pdbx_seq_one_letter_code
_entity_poly.pdbx_strand_id
1 'polypeptide(L)'
;MIRQKVLVMNSTGLHARPAATLAKIVKKYQSSLTLVNNDKEIPIKGMMSILGAGVKGNTMIDLICDGQDELAFMDELKSAFADGFGESV
;
A
#
# COMPACT_ATOMS: atom_id res chain seq x y z
N MET A 1 -3.62 -10.48 -12.16
CA MET A 1 -3.76 -10.41 -10.70
C MET A 1 -2.61 -11.09 -9.98
N ILE A 2 -1.94 -10.38 -9.07
CA ILE A 2 -0.92 -10.90 -8.15
C ILE A 2 -1.17 -10.45 -6.70
N ARG A 3 -0.74 -11.27 -5.73
CA ARG A 3 -0.85 -11.00 -4.29
C ARG A 3 0.50 -11.12 -3.61
N GLN A 4 0.82 -10.15 -2.75
CA GLN A 4 2.07 -10.13 -2.00
C GLN A 4 1.84 -9.66 -0.57
N LYS A 5 2.46 -10.34 0.39
CA LYS A 5 2.47 -9.92 1.79
C LYS A 5 3.61 -8.93 2.03
N VAL A 6 3.34 -7.84 2.74
CA VAL A 6 4.33 -6.81 3.12
C VAL A 6 4.20 -6.44 4.59
N LEU A 7 5.33 -6.02 5.18
CA LEU A 7 5.37 -5.42 6.50
C LEU A 7 5.30 -3.89 6.37
N VAL A 8 4.43 -3.25 7.15
CA VAL A 8 4.40 -1.79 7.27
C VAL A 8 5.48 -1.37 8.25
N MET A 9 6.66 -1.05 7.72
CA MET A 9 7.88 -0.84 8.51
C MET A 9 7.81 0.39 9.42
N ASN A 10 7.18 1.48 8.96
CA ASN A 10 7.12 2.70 9.74
C ASN A 10 6.19 2.54 10.96
N SER A 11 6.66 2.95 12.14
CA SER A 11 5.97 2.73 13.43
C SER A 11 4.57 3.37 13.52
N THR A 12 4.33 4.43 12.75
CA THR A 12 3.09 5.20 12.71
C THR A 12 2.03 4.64 11.74
N GLY A 13 2.40 3.69 10.87
CA GLY A 13 1.48 3.07 9.90
C GLY A 13 1.10 3.96 8.72
N LEU A 14 -0.01 3.66 8.04
CA LEU A 14 -0.45 4.41 6.85
C LEU A 14 -1.26 5.67 7.21
N HIS A 15 -0.64 6.60 7.94
CA HIS A 15 -1.22 7.93 8.22
C HIS A 15 -1.07 8.88 7.03
N ALA A 16 -1.41 10.16 7.22
CA ALA A 16 -1.50 11.16 6.14
C ALA A 16 -0.27 11.24 5.22
N ARG A 17 0.95 11.14 5.73
CA ARG A 17 2.17 11.27 4.92
C ARG A 17 2.43 10.01 4.07
N PRO A 18 2.58 8.80 4.64
CA PRO A 18 2.64 7.57 3.86
C PRO A 18 1.45 7.40 2.90
N ALA A 19 0.24 7.77 3.33
CA ALA A 19 -0.95 7.70 2.48
C ALA A 19 -0.88 8.62 1.27
N ALA A 20 -0.31 9.83 1.41
CA ALA A 20 -0.11 10.74 0.29
C ALA A 20 0.91 10.18 -0.70
N THR A 21 2.00 9.59 -0.22
CA THR A 21 3.02 8.92 -1.06
C THR A 21 2.41 7.72 -1.79
N LEU A 22 1.74 6.83 -1.08
CA LEU A 22 1.08 5.66 -1.66
C LEU A 22 0.01 6.07 -2.69
N ALA A 23 -0.79 7.09 -2.41
CA ALA A 23 -1.77 7.62 -3.36
C ALA A 23 -1.11 8.19 -4.64
N LYS A 24 0.10 8.75 -4.54
CA LYS A 24 0.86 9.19 -5.72
C LYS A 24 1.34 7.99 -6.53
N ILE A 25 1.85 6.93 -5.88
CA ILE A 25 2.28 5.70 -6.56
C ILE A 25 1.11 5.08 -7.31
N VAL A 26 -0.02 4.85 -6.64
CA VAL A 26 -1.24 4.26 -7.24
C VAL A 26 -1.68 5.01 -8.50
N LYS A 27 -1.56 6.35 -8.54
CA LYS A 27 -1.94 7.17 -9.71
C LYS A 27 -1.02 7.02 -10.92
N LYS A 28 0.18 6.43 -10.77
CA LYS A 28 1.12 6.21 -11.88
C LYS A 28 0.74 5.00 -12.74
N TYR A 29 -0.04 4.07 -12.20
CA TYR A 29 -0.30 2.76 -12.78
C TYR A 29 -1.76 2.62 -13.24
N GLN A 30 -1.99 1.76 -14.23
CA GLN A 30 -3.33 1.39 -14.69
C GLN A 30 -3.95 0.26 -13.84
N SER A 31 -3.11 -0.57 -13.23
CA SER A 31 -3.53 -1.61 -12.30
C SER A 31 -4.23 -1.04 -11.07
N SER A 32 -5.22 -1.79 -10.60
CA SER A 32 -5.89 -1.53 -9.33
C SER A 32 -5.09 -2.08 -8.16
N LEU A 33 -5.24 -1.47 -6.98
CA LEU A 33 -4.69 -1.95 -5.72
C LEU A 33 -5.81 -2.22 -4.72
N THR A 34 -5.77 -3.38 -4.08
CA THR A 34 -6.57 -3.72 -2.90
C THR A 34 -5.62 -4.06 -1.75
N LEU A 35 -5.86 -3.48 -0.58
CA LEU A 35 -5.17 -3.84 0.66
C LEU A 35 -6.02 -4.83 1.46
N VAL A 36 -5.41 -5.85 2.04
CA VAL A 36 -6.06 -6.73 3.01
C VAL A 36 -5.45 -6.50 4.39
N ASN A 37 -6.27 -6.02 5.32
CA ASN A 37 -5.87 -5.75 6.71
C ASN A 37 -6.92 -6.35 7.67
N ASN A 38 -6.52 -7.25 8.55
CA ASN A 38 -7.43 -7.98 9.46
C ASN A 38 -8.65 -8.57 8.73
N ASP A 39 -8.40 -9.33 7.66
CA ASP A 39 -9.41 -9.97 6.80
C ASP A 39 -10.36 -9.01 6.07
N LYS A 40 -10.13 -7.69 6.15
CA LYS A 40 -10.89 -6.70 5.38
C LYS A 40 -10.13 -6.36 4.10
N GLU A 41 -10.79 -6.59 2.97
CA GLU A 41 -10.33 -6.13 1.67
C GLU A 41 -10.78 -4.70 1.41
N ILE A 42 -9.84 -3.84 1.05
CA ILE A 42 -10.04 -2.40 0.94
C ILE A 42 -9.47 -1.94 -0.41
N PRO A 43 -10.34 -1.73 -1.41
CA PRO A 43 -9.92 -1.17 -2.69
C PRO A 43 -9.38 0.25 -2.51
N ILE A 44 -8.19 0.50 -3.05
CA ILE A 44 -7.52 1.79 -2.93
C ILE A 44 -7.85 2.65 -4.15
N LYS A 45 -8.69 3.67 -3.92
CA LYS A 45 -9.13 4.65 -4.93
C LYS A 45 -8.55 6.05 -4.69
N GLY A 46 -7.71 6.20 -3.68
CA GLY A 46 -7.03 7.44 -3.34
C GLY A 46 -6.65 7.53 -1.87
N MET A 47 -6.26 8.73 -1.45
CA MET A 47 -5.77 9.00 -0.09
C MET A 47 -6.80 8.61 0.99
N MET A 48 -8.08 8.93 0.78
CA MET A 48 -9.13 8.65 1.77
C MET A 48 -9.34 7.15 2.03
N SER A 49 -9.30 6.31 0.98
CA SER A 49 -9.39 4.85 1.16
C SER A 49 -8.19 4.28 1.92
N ILE A 50 -7.01 4.87 1.76
CA ILE A 50 -5.79 4.45 2.48
C ILE A 50 -5.91 4.80 3.96
N LEU A 51 -6.32 6.03 4.27
CA LEU A 51 -6.54 6.45 5.66
C LEU A 51 -7.64 5.62 6.33
N GLY A 52 -8.74 5.36 5.62
CA GLY A 52 -9.83 4.51 6.08
C GLY A 52 -9.42 3.05 6.31
N ALA A 53 -8.32 2.58 5.70
CA ALA A 53 -7.81 1.23 5.90
C ALA A 53 -7.24 0.99 7.31
N GLY A 54 -6.93 2.06 8.06
CA GLY A 54 -6.54 1.98 9.46
C GLY A 54 -5.33 1.09 9.71
N VAL A 55 -4.41 1.02 8.75
CA VAL A 55 -3.22 0.16 8.82
C VAL A 55 -2.23 0.77 9.81
N LYS A 56 -1.92 0.01 10.86
CA LYS A 56 -0.96 0.40 11.89
C LYS A 56 0.46 0.03 11.48
N GLY A 57 1.44 0.68 12.10
CA GLY A 57 2.84 0.29 11.95
C GLY A 57 3.08 -1.13 12.45
N ASN A 58 4.15 -1.75 11.98
CA ASN A 58 4.55 -3.12 12.32
C ASN A 58 3.45 -4.17 12.05
N THR A 59 2.55 -3.90 11.10
CA THR A 59 1.47 -4.80 10.72
C THR A 59 1.78 -5.47 9.39
N MET A 60 1.55 -6.78 9.31
CA MET A 60 1.57 -7.51 8.05
C MET A 60 0.23 -7.31 7.33
N ILE A 61 0.29 -6.87 6.08
CA ILE A 61 -0.89 -6.75 5.21
C ILE A 61 -0.63 -7.46 3.89
N ASP A 62 -1.71 -7.79 3.16
CA ASP A 62 -1.58 -8.23 1.77
C ASP A 62 -1.87 -7.07 0.82
N LEU A 63 -1.04 -6.98 -0.22
CA LEU A 63 -1.27 -6.14 -1.39
C LEU A 63 -1.77 -7.05 -2.51
N ILE A 64 -2.87 -6.66 -3.14
CA ILE A 64 -3.39 -7.33 -4.33
C ILE A 64 -3.37 -6.31 -5.45
N CYS A 65 -2.58 -6.58 -6.48
CA CYS A 65 -2.52 -5.76 -7.70
C CYS A 65 -3.17 -6.52 -8.84
N ASP A 66 -4.00 -5.83 -9.63
CA ASP A 66 -4.64 -6.43 -10.80
C ASP A 66 -4.66 -5.46 -11.98
N GLY A 67 -4.04 -5.85 -13.09
CA GLY A 67 -4.05 -5.12 -14.35
C GLY A 67 -2.78 -5.33 -15.20
N GLN A 68 -2.62 -4.52 -16.24
CA GLN A 68 -1.57 -4.73 -17.25
C GLN A 68 -0.14 -4.45 -16.74
N ASP A 69 0.01 -3.57 -15.76
CA ASP A 69 1.30 -3.15 -15.19
C ASP A 69 1.49 -3.64 -13.74
N GLU A 70 0.75 -4.69 -13.35
CA GLU A 70 0.69 -5.18 -11.96
C GLU A 70 2.03 -5.59 -11.37
N LEU A 71 2.92 -6.17 -12.19
CA LEU A 71 4.27 -6.59 -11.76
C LEU A 71 5.12 -5.37 -11.38
N ALA A 72 5.20 -4.37 -12.27
CA ALA A 72 5.95 -3.16 -12.04
C ALA A 72 5.35 -2.34 -10.88
N PHE A 73 4.02 -2.33 -10.77
CA PHE A 73 3.32 -1.67 -9.67
C PHE A 73 3.65 -2.32 -8.32
N MET A 74 3.60 -3.66 -8.25
CA MET A 74 3.95 -4.40 -7.04
C MET A 74 5.41 -4.20 -6.63
N ASP A 75 6.33 -4.08 -7.59
CA ASP A 75 7.74 -3.79 -7.29
C ASP A 75 7.96 -2.39 -6.70
N GLU A 76 7.30 -1.35 -7.24
CA GLU A 76 7.36 -0.01 -6.64
C GLU A 76 6.70 0.01 -5.24
N LEU A 77 5.57 -0.69 -5.07
CA LEU A 77 4.92 -0.80 -3.76
C LEU A 77 5.82 -1.47 -2.73
N LYS A 78 6.40 -2.64 -3.03
CA LYS A 78 7.33 -3.34 -2.13
C LYS A 78 8.48 -2.41 -1.70
N SER A 79 9.03 -1.65 -2.64
CA SER A 79 10.11 -0.70 -2.36
C SER A 79 9.64 0.41 -1.41
N ALA A 80 8.46 1.00 -1.64
CA ALA A 80 7.91 2.05 -0.79
C ALA A 80 7.58 1.57 0.63
N PHE A 81 7.05 0.35 0.77
CA PHE A 81 6.80 -0.25 2.09
C PHE A 81 8.09 -0.59 2.84
N ALA A 82 9.12 -1.09 2.13
CA ALA A 82 10.43 -1.38 2.71
C ALA A 82 11.17 -0.10 3.17
N ASP A 83 11.03 0.99 2.40
CA ASP A 83 11.59 2.32 2.73
C ASP A 83 10.78 3.07 3.80
N GLY A 84 9.66 2.50 4.29
CA GLY A 84 8.80 3.18 5.26
C GLY A 84 8.21 4.49 4.74
N PHE A 85 8.08 4.65 3.41
CA PHE A 85 7.63 5.87 2.74
C PHE A 85 8.46 7.12 3.08
N GLY A 86 9.77 6.95 3.33
CA GLY A 86 10.70 8.02 3.71
C GLY A 86 10.63 8.41 5.19
N GLU A 87 9.98 7.61 6.02
CA GLU A 87 9.99 7.75 7.48
C GLU A 87 11.03 6.83 8.11
N SER A 88 11.45 7.12 9.35
CA SER A 88 12.33 6.21 10.09
C SER A 88 11.63 4.88 10.34
N VAL A 89 12.26 3.79 9.90
CA VAL A 89 11.82 2.39 10.06
C VAL A 89 12.43 1.73 11.29
#